data_AF-A0A0G1FGL7-F1
#
_entry.id   AF-A0A0G1FGL7-F1
#
_cell.length_a   1.000
_cell.length_b   1.000
_cell.length_c   1.000
_cell.angle_alpha   90.00
_cell.angle_beta   90.00
_cell.angle_gamma   90.00
#
_symmetry.space_group_name_H-M   'P 1'
#
loop_
_entity.id
_entity.type
_entity.pdbx_description
1 polymer ?
#
loop_
_entity_poly.entity_id
_entity_poly.type
_entity_poly.pdbx_seq_one_letter_code
_entity_poly.pdbx_strand_id
1 'polypeptide(L)'
;MSYLYNLIFFEPLLNGLALLVKHLPLHDMGLAIIILTVAVRFIILPFTHKSTVTQIKMKKLEPEIREIKNAHKNDSQAQARKTMELYKKHGINPVAGILTLFIQIPIIFALYKVFLGGTTFDPAHLYSFVAVPDFVSVKFLGLI
;
A
#
# COMPACT_ATOMS: atom_id res chain seq x y z
N MET A 1 12.10 -11.07 -11.71
CA MET A 1 11.17 -10.92 -10.56
C MET A 1 10.33 -12.18 -10.45
N SER A 2 10.06 -12.65 -9.23
CA SER A 2 9.32 -13.91 -8.97
C SER A 2 7.93 -13.91 -9.63
N TYR A 3 7.51 -15.03 -10.23
CA TYR A 3 6.21 -15.21 -10.87
C TYR A 3 5.03 -14.81 -9.98
N LEU A 4 5.10 -15.18 -8.69
CA LEU A 4 4.09 -14.84 -7.68
C LEU A 4 3.87 -13.33 -7.52
N TYR A 5 4.94 -12.55 -7.59
CA TYR A 5 4.84 -11.10 -7.47
C TYR A 5 4.14 -10.49 -8.68
N ASN A 6 4.41 -11.02 -9.88
CA ASN A 6 3.76 -10.53 -11.07
C ASN A 6 2.26 -10.82 -11.01
N LEU A 7 1.89 -12.06 -10.67
CA LEU A 7 0.50 -12.50 -10.60
C LEU A 7 -0.33 -11.75 -9.54
N ILE A 8 0.23 -11.50 -8.36
CA ILE A 8 -0.51 -10.93 -7.22
C ILE A 8 -0.57 -9.40 -7.30
N PHE A 9 0.50 -8.74 -7.74
CA PHE A 9 0.61 -7.28 -7.66
C PHE A 9 0.69 -6.62 -9.03
N PHE A 10 1.62 -7.03 -9.88
CA PHE A 10 1.89 -6.32 -11.13
C PHE A 10 0.77 -6.47 -12.17
N GLU A 11 0.36 -7.70 -12.47
CA GLU A 11 -0.63 -8.00 -13.52
C GLU A 11 -2.00 -7.41 -13.18
N PRO A 12 -2.55 -7.51 -11.96
CA PRO A 12 -3.82 -6.87 -11.63
C PRO A 12 -3.78 -5.34 -11.80
N LEU A 13 -2.67 -4.71 -11.42
CA LEU A 13 -2.50 -3.25 -11.57
C LEU A 13 -2.34 -2.84 -13.04
N LEU A 14 -1.57 -3.60 -13.83
CA LEU A 14 -1.38 -3.36 -15.25
C LEU A 14 -2.68 -3.53 -16.03
N ASN A 15 -3.42 -4.60 -15.75
CA ASN A 15 -4.71 -4.88 -16.39
C ASN A 15 -5.77 -3.86 -15.96
N GLY A 16 -5.79 -3.47 -14.68
CA GLY A 16 -6.66 -2.40 -14.19
C GLY A 16 -6.37 -1.08 -14.90
N LEU A 17 -5.10 -0.73 -15.08
CA LEU A 17 -4.69 0.44 -15.84
C LEU A 17 -5.11 0.37 -17.31
N ALA A 18 -4.89 -0.76 -17.99
CA ALA A 18 -5.27 -0.95 -19.39
C ALA A 18 -6.78 -0.81 -19.60
N LEU A 19 -7.59 -1.38 -18.69
CA LEU A 19 -9.04 -1.21 -18.69
C LEU A 19 -9.45 0.25 -18.47
N LEU A 20 -8.81 0.94 -17.54
CA LEU A 20 -9.10 2.35 -17.28
C LEU A 20 -8.78 3.23 -18.49
N VAL A 21 -7.61 3.07 -19.10
CA VAL A 21 -7.22 3.82 -20.30
C VAL A 21 -8.20 3.56 -21.45
N LYS A 22 -8.66 2.32 -21.63
CA LYS A 22 -9.63 1.96 -22.67
C LYS A 22 -11.02 2.57 -22.45
N HIS A 23 -11.47 2.66 -21.21
CA HIS A 23 -12.83 3.12 -20.89
C HIS A 23 -12.94 4.60 -20.55
N LEU A 24 -11.81 5.28 -20.29
CA LEU A 24 -11.80 6.70 -19.97
C LEU A 24 -11.87 7.56 -21.22
N PRO A 25 -12.56 8.72 -21.14
CA PRO A 25 -12.54 9.70 -22.22
C PRO A 25 -11.09 10.15 -22.47
N LEU A 26 -10.75 10.37 -23.74
CA LEU A 26 -9.42 10.81 -24.20
C LEU A 26 -8.28 9.78 -24.06
N HIS A 27 -8.57 8.55 -23.58
CA HIS A 27 -7.53 7.54 -23.32
C HIS A 27 -6.39 8.08 -22.45
N ASP A 28 -6.73 8.95 -21.50
CA ASP A 28 -5.78 9.69 -20.67
C ASP A 28 -5.15 8.78 -19.61
N MET A 29 -3.86 8.56 -19.78
CA MET A 29 -3.03 7.77 -18.87
C MET A 29 -2.93 8.39 -17.47
N GLY A 30 -2.81 9.72 -17.38
CA GLY A 30 -2.70 10.41 -16.10
C GLY A 30 -3.97 10.28 -15.26
N LEU A 31 -5.14 10.46 -15.90
CA LEU A 31 -6.42 10.24 -15.24
C LEU A 31 -6.62 8.78 -14.84
N ALA A 32 -6.22 7.83 -15.69
CA ALA A 32 -6.26 6.41 -15.38
C ALA A 32 -5.40 6.06 -14.14
N ILE A 33 -4.20 6.62 -14.03
CA ILE A 33 -3.31 6.42 -12.88
C ILE A 33 -3.92 6.96 -11.59
N ILE A 34 -4.53 8.15 -11.62
CA ILE A 34 -5.18 8.74 -10.44
C ILE A 34 -6.31 7.83 -9.96
N ILE A 35 -7.17 7.39 -10.89
CA ILE A 35 -8.30 6.51 -10.56
C ILE A 35 -7.81 5.17 -10.02
N LEU A 36 -6.80 4.56 -10.65
CA LEU A 36 -6.18 3.33 -10.18
C LEU A 36 -5.64 3.48 -8.75
N THR A 37 -4.92 4.58 -8.49
CA THR A 37 -4.35 4.87 -7.18
C THR A 37 -5.43 5.03 -6.12
N VAL A 38 -6.52 5.74 -6.44
CA VAL A 38 -7.69 5.89 -5.55
C VAL A 38 -8.34 4.54 -5.28
N ALA A 39 -8.56 3.71 -6.30
CA ALA A 39 -9.14 2.37 -6.16
C ALA A 39 -8.29 1.48 -5.24
N VAL A 40 -6.96 1.43 -5.46
CA VAL A 40 -6.04 0.69 -4.59
C VAL A 40 -6.10 1.22 -3.16
N ARG A 41 -6.14 2.54 -2.98
CA ARG A 41 -6.22 3.15 -1.64
C ARG A 41 -7.53 2.78 -0.93
N PHE A 42 -8.65 2.68 -1.64
CA PHE A 42 -9.91 2.20 -1.08
C PHE A 42 -9.83 0.74 -0.61
N ILE A 43 -9.16 -0.13 -1.37
CA ILE A 43 -8.97 -1.55 -0.98
C ILE A 43 -8.12 -1.67 0.28
N ILE A 44 -7.05 -0.86 0.42
CA ILE A 44 -6.14 -0.90 1.57
C ILE A 44 -6.72 -0.14 2.79
N LEU A 45 -7.66 0.79 2.59
CA LEU A 45 -8.27 1.63 3.62
C LEU A 45 -8.69 0.90 4.91
N PRO A 46 -9.45 -0.21 4.89
CA PRO A 46 -9.85 -0.91 6.12
C PRO A 46 -8.65 -1.40 6.94
N PHE A 47 -7.57 -1.74 6.26
CA PHE A 47 -6.37 -2.25 6.86
C PHE A 47 -5.49 -1.10 7.42
N THR A 48 -5.32 0.00 6.66
CA THR A 48 -4.70 1.23 7.18
C THR A 48 -5.46 1.78 8.39
N HIS A 49 -6.79 1.75 8.38
CA HIS A 49 -7.62 2.24 9.49
C HIS A 49 -7.31 1.49 10.80
N LYS A 50 -7.26 0.15 10.77
CA LYS A 50 -6.90 -0.67 11.95
C LYS A 50 -5.51 -0.33 12.48
N SER A 51 -4.57 -0.11 11.58
CA SER A 51 -3.20 0.30 11.92
C SER A 51 -3.17 1.67 12.59
N THR A 52 -3.86 2.67 12.03
CA THR A 52 -3.96 4.02 12.58
C THR A 52 -4.59 4.02 13.97
N VAL A 53 -5.68 3.28 14.19
CA VAL A 53 -6.31 3.16 15.52
C VAL A 53 -5.32 2.59 16.54
N THR A 54 -4.54 1.58 16.15
CA THR A 54 -3.52 0.98 17.02
C THR A 54 -2.42 1.98 17.38
N GLN A 55 -1.94 2.76 16.40
CA GLN A 55 -0.92 3.79 16.63
C GLN A 55 -1.42 4.90 17.55
N ILE A 56 -2.68 5.33 17.42
CA ILE A 56 -3.27 6.32 18.33
C ILE A 56 -3.31 5.78 19.77
N LYS A 57 -3.69 4.51 19.96
CA LYS A 57 -3.68 3.87 21.29
C LYS A 57 -2.27 3.78 21.86
N MET A 58 -1.26 3.45 21.04
CA MET A 58 0.13 3.44 21.48
C MET A 58 0.61 4.83 21.92
N LYS A 59 0.24 5.87 21.16
CA LYS A 59 0.56 7.27 21.51
C LYS A 59 -0.03 7.69 22.86
N LYS A 60 -1.23 7.20 23.19
CA LYS A 60 -1.85 7.44 24.51
C LYS A 60 -1.10 6.78 25.67
N LEU A 61 -0.38 5.67 25.42
CA LEU A 61 0.42 4.96 26.42
C LEU A 61 1.86 5.47 26.53
N GLU A 62 2.29 6.41 25.68
CA GLU A 62 3.61 7.04 25.79
C GLU A 62 3.99 7.50 27.22
N PRO A 63 3.12 8.14 28.02
CA PRO A 63 3.46 8.51 29.39
C PRO A 63 3.77 7.29 30.27
N GLU A 64 2.93 6.25 30.24
CA GLU A 64 3.15 5.02 31.03
C GLU A 64 4.42 4.27 30.59
N ILE A 65 4.71 4.27 29.28
CA ILE A 65 5.96 3.71 28.74
C ILE A 65 7.18 4.50 29.25
N ARG A 66 7.07 5.83 29.37
CA ARG A 66 8.14 6.66 29.94
C ARG A 66 8.37 6.36 31.42
N GLU A 67 7.32 6.11 32.19
CA GLU A 67 7.42 5.68 33.59
C GLU A 67 8.14 4.34 33.71
N ILE A 68 7.78 3.34 32.90
CA ILE A 68 8.47 2.05 32.84
C ILE A 68 9.96 2.23 32.50
N LYS A 69 10.26 3.07 31.51
CA LYS A 69 11.64 3.38 31.10
C LYS A 69 12.43 4.06 32.23
N ASN A 70 11.79 4.93 33.01
CA ASN A 70 12.41 5.62 34.15
C ASN A 70 12.62 4.69 35.35
N ALA A 71 11.68 3.79 35.62
CA ALA A 71 11.76 2.82 36.73
C ALA A 71 12.83 1.74 36.47
N HIS A 72 13.05 1.36 35.21
CA HIS A 72 13.93 0.26 34.83
C HIS A 72 15.14 0.68 33.99
N LYS A 73 15.67 1.90 34.14
CA LYS A 73 16.73 2.48 33.27
C LYS A 73 17.92 1.55 32.97
N ASN A 74 18.34 0.75 33.94
CA ASN A 74 19.52 -0.12 33.83
C ASN A 74 19.20 -1.56 33.40
N ASP A 75 17.92 -1.89 33.22
CA ASP A 75 17.47 -3.24 32.85
C ASP A 75 16.60 -3.18 31.59
N SER A 76 17.25 -3.28 30.43
CA SER A 76 16.60 -3.29 29.13
C SER A 76 15.65 -4.48 28.94
N GLN A 77 15.92 -5.61 29.59
CA GLN A 77 15.08 -6.80 29.51
C GLN A 77 13.79 -6.60 30.29
N ALA A 78 13.86 -6.06 31.51
CA ALA A 78 12.69 -5.70 32.31
C ALA A 78 11.85 -4.62 31.61
N GLN A 79 12.48 -3.60 31.02
CA GLN A 79 11.77 -2.59 30.21
C GLN A 79 10.97 -3.21 29.07
N ALA A 80 11.59 -4.09 28.27
CA ALA A 80 10.93 -4.73 27.14
C ALA A 80 9.75 -5.60 27.58
N ARG A 81 9.93 -6.40 28.66
CA ARG A 81 8.87 -7.24 29.22
C ARG A 81 7.69 -6.42 29.74
N LYS A 82 7.94 -5.39 30.54
CA LYS A 82 6.90 -4.52 31.11
C LYS A 82 6.16 -3.72 30.06
N THR A 83 6.86 -3.22 29.04
CA THR A 83 6.24 -2.54 27.89
C THR A 83 5.32 -3.49 27.13
N MET A 84 5.74 -4.74 26.90
CA MET A 84 4.89 -5.74 26.23
C MET A 84 3.68 -6.15 27.09
N GLU A 85 3.86 -6.26 28.40
CA GLU A 85 2.80 -6.54 29.36
C GLU A 85 1.75 -5.41 29.37
N LEU A 86 2.21 -4.15 29.31
CA LEU A 86 1.37 -2.97 29.18
C LEU A 86 0.56 -2.97 27.88
N TYR A 87 1.18 -3.30 26.74
CA TYR A 87 0.47 -3.42 25.47
C TYR A 87 -0.59 -4.52 25.50
N LYS A 88 -0.27 -5.69 26.08
CA LYS A 88 -1.24 -6.79 26.26
C LYS A 88 -2.41 -6.37 27.13
N LYS A 89 -2.15 -5.68 28.25
CA LYS A 89 -3.19 -5.17 29.16
C LYS A 89 -4.18 -4.23 28.46
N HIS A 90 -3.70 -3.44 27.51
CA HIS A 90 -4.53 -2.52 26.72
C HIS A 90 -5.05 -3.11 25.40
N GLY A 91 -4.80 -4.40 25.13
CA GLY A 91 -5.24 -5.07 23.90
C GLY A 91 -4.61 -4.47 22.62
N ILE A 92 -3.39 -3.94 22.73
CA ILE A 92 -2.67 -3.31 21.62
C ILE A 92 -1.70 -4.32 21.01
N ASN A 93 -1.75 -4.46 19.68
CA ASN A 93 -0.79 -5.27 18.94
C ASN A 93 0.20 -4.37 18.18
N PRO A 94 1.46 -4.20 18.64
CA PRO A 94 2.45 -3.37 17.96
C PRO A 94 2.82 -3.88 16.55
N VAL A 95 2.57 -5.17 16.26
CA VAL A 95 2.85 -5.78 14.95
C VAL A 95 1.84 -5.32 13.88
N ALA A 96 0.67 -4.81 14.26
CA ALA A 96 -0.31 -4.31 13.29
C ALA A 96 0.24 -3.15 12.44
N GLY A 97 1.08 -2.29 13.04
CA GLY A 97 1.76 -1.20 12.35
C GLY A 97 2.72 -1.71 11.27
N ILE A 98 3.59 -2.66 11.63
CA ILE A 98 4.58 -3.19 10.69
C ILE A 98 3.95 -4.01 9.57
N LEU A 99 2.87 -4.74 9.87
CA LEU A 99 2.09 -5.45 8.86
C LEU A 99 1.61 -4.48 7.77
N THR A 100 1.28 -3.24 8.15
CA THR A 100 0.82 -2.23 7.19
C THR A 100 1.89 -1.81 6.20
N LEU A 101 3.10 -1.61 6.71
CA LEU A 101 4.26 -1.31 5.90
C LEU A 101 4.58 -2.46 4.93
N PHE A 102 4.49 -3.71 5.40
CA PHE A 102 4.75 -4.90 4.59
C PHE A 102 3.80 -5.05 3.40
N ILE A 103 2.54 -4.62 3.52
CA ILE A 103 1.59 -4.63 2.40
C ILE A 103 1.79 -3.41 1.49
N GLN A 104 2.17 -2.26 2.05
CA GLN A 104 2.35 -1.03 1.29
C GLN A 104 3.56 -1.08 0.34
N ILE A 105 4.69 -1.66 0.79
CA ILE A 105 5.94 -1.66 0.03
C ILE A 105 5.82 -2.44 -1.31
N PRO A 106 5.32 -3.68 -1.36
CA PRO A 106 5.12 -4.42 -2.61
C PRO A 106 4.22 -3.67 -3.61
N ILE A 107 3.19 -2.99 -3.12
CA ILE A 107 2.26 -2.23 -3.97
C ILE A 107 2.97 -1.04 -4.63
N ILE A 108 3.81 -0.33 -3.88
CA ILE A 108 4.61 0.78 -4.44
C ILE A 108 5.56 0.26 -5.53
N PHE A 109 6.25 -0.86 -5.29
CA PHE A 109 7.11 -1.46 -6.32
C PHE A 109 6.32 -1.91 -7.55
N ALA A 110 5.07 -2.36 -7.37
CA ALA A 110 4.26 -2.83 -8.47
C ALA A 110 3.76 -1.66 -9.33
N LEU A 111 3.29 -0.59 -8.69
CA LEU A 111 2.95 0.67 -9.36
C LEU A 111 4.18 1.27 -10.06
N TYR A 112 5.35 1.28 -9.41
CA TYR A 112 6.59 1.73 -10.03
C TYR A 112 6.93 0.95 -11.30
N LYS A 113 6.81 -0.39 -11.26
CA LYS A 113 7.04 -1.24 -12.44
C LYS A 113 6.04 -0.96 -13.56
N VAL A 114 4.76 -0.74 -13.22
CA VAL A 114 3.72 -0.35 -14.18
C VAL A 114 4.08 0.99 -14.84
N PHE A 115 4.52 1.98 -14.06
CA PHE A 115 4.91 3.28 -14.57
C PHE A 115 6.20 3.26 -15.39
N LEU A 116 7.13 2.37 -15.07
CA LEU A 116 8.36 2.19 -15.85
C LEU A 116 8.06 1.69 -17.27
N GLY A 117 6.99 0.89 -17.44
CA GLY A 117 6.49 0.49 -18.75
C GLY A 117 5.86 1.64 -19.56
N GLY A 118 5.50 2.74 -18.91
CA GLY A 118 4.96 3.93 -19.58
C GLY A 118 3.68 3.64 -20.34
N THR A 119 3.73 3.71 -21.66
CA THR A 119 2.59 3.51 -22.58
C THR A 119 2.60 2.14 -23.27
N THR A 120 3.61 1.31 -23.04
CA THR A 120 3.73 0.01 -23.70
C THR A 120 3.08 -1.09 -22.86
N PHE A 121 1.98 -1.62 -23.38
CA PHE A 121 1.29 -2.77 -22.79
C PHE A 121 1.76 -4.04 -23.50
N ASP A 122 2.58 -4.84 -22.83
CA ASP A 122 2.99 -6.16 -23.32
C ASP A 122 1.81 -7.14 -23.24
N PRO A 123 1.31 -7.67 -24.37
CA PRO A 123 0.21 -8.64 -24.38
C PRO A 123 0.49 -9.89 -23.52
N ALA A 124 1.76 -10.25 -23.29
CA ALA A 124 2.13 -11.40 -22.47
C ALA A 124 1.74 -11.24 -20.99
N HIS A 125 1.51 -10.01 -20.52
CA HIS A 125 1.10 -9.70 -19.15
C HIS A 125 -0.37 -9.25 -19.03
N LEU A 126 -1.11 -9.25 -20.14
CA LEU A 126 -2.52 -8.94 -20.16
C LEU A 126 -3.35 -10.21 -19.98
N TYR A 127 -4.45 -10.09 -19.24
CA TYR A 127 -5.44 -11.15 -19.16
C TYR A 127 -6.14 -11.30 -20.50
N SER A 128 -6.62 -12.51 -20.81
CA SER A 128 -7.26 -12.85 -22.09
C SER A 128 -8.47 -11.97 -22.44
N PHE A 129 -9.12 -11.36 -21.45
CA PHE A 129 -10.25 -10.46 -21.62
C PHE A 129 -9.87 -8.98 -21.68
N VAL A 130 -8.60 -8.62 -21.45
CA VAL A 130 -8.11 -7.25 -21.51
C VAL A 130 -7.42 -7.04 -22.86
N ALA A 131 -8.09 -6.27 -23.73
CA ALA A 131 -7.50 -5.87 -24.99
C ALA A 131 -6.42 -4.81 -24.76
N VAL A 132 -5.36 -4.86 -25.58
CA VAL A 132 -4.35 -3.80 -25.65
C VAL A 132 -5.06 -2.50 -26.07
N PRO A 133 -4.88 -1.38 -25.35
CA PRO A 133 -5.39 -0.09 -25.79
C PRO A 133 -4.70 0.34 -27.09
N ASP A 134 -5.47 0.60 -28.14
CA ASP A 134 -4.94 1.04 -29.45
C ASP A 134 -4.34 2.46 -29.39
N PHE A 135 -4.88 3.30 -28.49
CA PHE A 135 -4.43 4.67 -28.27
C PHE A 135 -4.21 4.92 -26.79
N VAL A 136 -3.07 5.52 -26.46
CA VAL A 136 -2.71 5.94 -25.10
C VAL A 136 -2.30 7.41 -25.16
N SER A 137 -3.12 8.28 -24.57
CA SER A 137 -2.77 9.69 -24.45
C SER A 137 -1.97 9.88 -23.16
N VAL A 138 -0.74 10.38 -23.29
CA VAL A 138 0.03 10.90 -22.16
C VAL A 138 -0.40 12.32 -21.78
N LYS A 139 -1.26 12.96 -22.59
CA LYS A 139 -1.74 14.31 -22.32
C LYS A 139 -2.72 14.30 -21.17
N PHE A 140 -2.40 15.02 -20.10
CA PHE A 140 -3.26 15.13 -18.94
C PHE A 140 -4.47 16.03 -19.26
N LEU A 141 -5.67 15.47 -19.16
CA LEU A 141 -6.96 16.05 -19.52
C LEU A 141 -7.02 16.60 -20.95
N GLY A 142 -6.13 16.12 -21.83
CA GLY A 142 -5.97 16.64 -23.19
C GLY A 142 -5.31 18.03 -23.27
N LEU A 143 -4.82 18.58 -22.15
CA LEU A 143 -4.30 19.94 -22.07
C LEU A 143 -2.77 20.02 -22.19
N ILE A 144 -2.04 19.06 -21.64
CA ILE A 144 -0.57 19.09 -21.49
C ILE A 144 0.00 17.71 -21.77
#